data_AF-X0ZK46-F1
#
_entry.id   AF-X0ZK46-F1
#
_cell.length_a   1.000
_cell.length_b   1.000
_cell.length_c   1.000
_cell.angle_alpha   90.00
_cell.angle_beta   90.00
_cell.angle_gamma   90.00
#
_symmetry.space_group_name_H-M   'P 1'
#
loop_
_entity.id
_entity.type
_entity.pdbx_description
1 polymer ?
#
loop_
_entity_poly.entity_id
_entity_poly.type
_entity_poly.pdbx_seq_one_letter_code
_entity_poly.pdbx_strand_id
1 'polypeptide(L)' 'IRLPADMRLEEAHSIAEELEKKIREKMNIETTIHVEPIIARKKR' A
#
# COMPACT_ATOMS: atom_id res chain seq x y z
N ILE A 1 2.19 -1.26 -4.32
CA ILE A 1 3.08 -1.48 -3.16
C ILE A 1 2.82 -2.84 -2.54
N ARG A 2 3.82 -3.42 -1.88
CA ARG A 2 3.74 -4.74 -1.25
C ARG A 2 3.75 -4.57 0.27
N LEU A 3 2.69 -4.96 0.95
CA LEU A 3 2.55 -4.80 2.41
C LEU A 3 2.48 -6.16 3.12
N PRO A 4 2.89 -6.27 4.40
CA PRO A 4 2.83 -7.54 5.14
C PRO A 4 1.39 -8.07 5.18
N ALA A 5 1.19 -9.37 4.92
CA ALA A 5 -0.16 -9.97 4.96
C ALA A 5 -0.74 -10.06 6.38
N ASP A 6 0.14 -9.96 7.38
CA ASP A 6 -0.15 -9.86 8.81
C ASP A 6 -0.54 -8.43 9.26
N MET A 7 -0.41 -7.44 8.39
CA MET A 7 -0.86 -6.07 8.64
C MET A 7 -2.39 -5.99 8.54
N ARG A 8 -3.01 -5.24 9.46
CA ARG A 8 -4.45 -4.98 9.42
C ARG A 8 -4.79 -4.28 8.11
N LEU A 9 -5.90 -4.68 7.47
CA LEU A 9 -6.38 -4.08 6.23
C LEU A 9 -6.48 -2.55 6.34
N GLU A 10 -6.96 -2.06 7.49
CA GLU A 10 -7.08 -0.62 7.78
C GLU A 10 -5.72 0.09 7.76
N GLU A 11 -4.68 -0.49 8.34
CA GLU A 11 -3.35 0.11 8.33
C GLU A 11 -2.72 0.08 6.94
N ALA A 12 -2.94 -1.01 6.21
CA ALA A 12 -2.52 -1.11 4.83
C ALA A 12 -3.20 -0.05 3.94
N HIS A 13 -4.49 0.21 4.20
CA HIS A 13 -5.26 1.25 3.52
C HIS A 13 -4.77 2.65 3.87
N SER A 14 -4.52 2.95 5.16
CA SER A 14 -3.98 4.25 5.59
C SER A 14 -2.62 4.56 4.98
N ILE A 15 -1.72 3.58 4.89
CA ILE A 15 -0.40 3.75 4.27
C ILE A 15 -0.54 4.06 2.78
N ALA A 16 -1.44 3.36 2.08
CA ALA A 16 -1.68 3.59 0.66
C ALA A 16 -2.26 4.98 0.41
N GLU A 17 -3.26 5.40 1.20
CA GLU A 17 -3.88 6.71 1.08
C GLU A 17 -2.89 7.85 1.38
N GLU A 18 -2.05 7.69 2.41
CA GLU A 18 -1.02 8.68 2.74
C GLU A 18 0.02 8.80 1.62
N LEU A 19 0.38 7.68 0.99
CA LEU A 19 1.30 7.66 -0.13
C LEU A 19 0.69 8.31 -1.38
N GLU A 20 -0.57 8.03 -1.69
CA GLU A 20 -1.31 8.69 -2.78
C GLU A 20 -1.41 10.19 -2.56
N LYS A 21 -1.74 10.64 -1.33
CA LYS A 21 -1.77 12.06 -0.98
C LYS A 21 -0.42 12.73 -1.21
N LYS A 22 0.67 12.13 -0.71
CA LYS A 22 2.04 12.66 -0.89
C LYS A 22 2.45 12.73 -2.36
N ILE A 23 2.09 11.74 -3.17
CA ILE A 23 2.39 11.74 -4.61
C ILE A 23 1.54 12.79 -5.32
N ARG A 24 0.25 12.91 -4.98
CA ARG A 24 -0.65 13.92 -5.54
C ARG A 24 -0.17 15.34 -5.24
N GLU A 25 0.27 15.60 -4.00
CA GLU A 25 0.81 16.91 -3.61
C GLU A 25 2.14 17.23 -4.30
N LYS A 26 3.02 16.24 -4.50
CA LYS A 26 4.33 16.48 -5.11
C LYS A 26 4.33 16.53 -6.64
N MET A 27 3.55 15.65 -7.27
CA MET A 27 3.59 15.48 -8.73
C MET A 27 2.34 16.02 -9.43
N ASN A 28 1.28 16.39 -8.70
CA ASN A 28 0.00 16.84 -9.25
C ASN A 28 -0.57 15.89 -10.32
N ILE A 29 -0.30 14.58 -10.17
CA ILE A 29 -0.79 13.51 -11.03
C ILE A 29 -1.75 12.62 -10.24
N GLU A 30 -2.75 12.09 -10.93
CA GLU A 30 -3.62 11.06 -10.38
C GLU A 30 -2.89 9.71 -10.47
N THR A 31 -2.53 9.14 -9.32
CA THR A 31 -1.83 7.86 -9.24
C THR A 31 -2.76 6.84 -8.59
N THR A 32 -2.90 5.68 -9.21
CA THR A 32 -3.62 4.54 -8.62
C THR A 32 -2.63 3.58 -8.00
N ILE A 33 -2.64 3.43 -6.68
CA ILE A 33 -1.74 2.51 -5.99
C ILE A 33 -2.44 1.16 -5.75
N HIS A 34 -2.02 0.14 -6.49
CA HIS A 34 -2.40 -1.23 -6.17
C HIS A 34 -1.61 -1.72 -4.94
N VAL A 35 -2.33 -2.07 -3.89
CA VAL A 35 -1.78 -2.67 -2.68
C VAL A 35 -1.93 -4.18 -2.78
N GLU A 36 -0.81 -4.90 -2.81
CA GLU A 36 -0.81 -6.36 -2.82
C GLU A 36 -0.25 -6.88 -1.49
N PRO A 37 -0.91 -7.84 -0.82
CA PRO A 37 -0.36 -8.47 0.37
C PRO A 37 0.85 -9.34 -0.01
N ILE A 38 1.95 -9.16 0.73
CA ILE A 38 3.10 -10.06 0.72
C ILE A 38 2.67 -11.29 1.51
N ILE A 39 2.09 -12.26 0.80
CA ILE A 39 1.93 -13.60 1.33
C ILE A 39 3.33 -14.20 1.34
N ALA A 40 4.05 -14.06 2.47
CA ALA A 40 5.25 -14.84 2.72
C ALA A 40 4.82 -16.30 2.71
N ARG A 41 4.99 -16.95 1.55
CA ARG A 41 4.67 -18.37 1.36
C ARG A 41 5.54 -19.14 2.34
N LYS A 42 4.97 -19.51 3.50
CA LYS A 42 5.63 -20.31 4.52
C LYS A 42 6.08 -21.59 3.81
N LYS A 43 7.38 -21.69 3.49
CA LYS A 43 7.97 -22.94 2.99
C LYS A 43 7.73 -23.97 4.09
N ARG A 44 6.82 -24.89 3.81
CA ARG A 44 6.65 -26.14 4.56
C ARG A 44 7.91 -26.97 4.44
#